data_AF-A0A0K9P7V8-F1
#
_entry.id   AF-A0A0K9P7V8-F1
#
_cell.length_a   1.000
_cell.length_b   1.000
_cell.length_c   1.000
_cell.angle_alpha   90.00
_cell.angle_beta   90.00
_cell.angle_gamma   90.00
#
_symmetry.space_group_name_H-M   'P 1'
#
loop_
_entity.id
_entity.type
_entity.pdbx_description
1 polymer ?
#
loop_
_entity_poly.entity_id
_entity_poly.type
_entity_poly.pdbx_seq_one_letter_code
_entity_poly.pdbx_strand_id
1 'polypeptide(L)' 'MKQEETDTDTWHRIERQCGSFLQRFKFPENANMEDVQCMLDHGVLTVTVPKKETGKLQETSGLSRAVDIN' A
#
# COMPACT_ATOMS: atom_id res chain seq x y z
N MET A 1 -19.12 -9.43 26.02
CA MET A 1 -19.52 -10.82 26.26
C MET A 1 -18.24 -11.64 26.34
N LYS A 2 -18.07 -12.39 27.43
CA LYS A 2 -16.92 -13.27 27.68
C LYS A 2 -17.30 -14.63 27.11
N GLN A 3 -16.55 -15.18 26.17
CA GLN A 3 -16.73 -16.56 25.72
C GLN A 3 -16.03 -17.48 26.72
N GLU A 4 -16.80 -18.35 27.35
CA GLU A 4 -16.31 -19.57 27.98
C GLU A 4 -15.98 -20.56 26.86
N GLU A 5 -14.70 -20.90 26.70
CA GLU A 5 -14.28 -22.04 25.89
C GLU A 5 -14.11 -23.25 26.81
N THR A 6 -14.92 -24.27 26.55
CA THR A 6 -14.82 -25.59 27.15
C THR A 6 -13.50 -26.24 26.76
N ASP A 7 -12.57 -26.26 27.71
CA ASP A 7 -11.22 -26.80 27.62
C ASP A 7 -11.24 -28.34 27.58
N THR A 8 -11.15 -28.93 26.39
CA THR A 8 -10.94 -30.38 26.21
C THR A 8 -10.05 -30.70 25.00
N ASP A 9 -9.02 -29.90 24.73
CA ASP A 9 -8.04 -30.23 23.68
C ASP A 9 -6.62 -29.90 24.17
N THR A 10 -5.89 -30.93 24.58
CA THR A 10 -4.57 -30.79 25.21
C THR A 10 -3.49 -30.58 24.14
N TRP A 11 -3.26 -29.33 23.75
CA TRP A 11 -2.21 -28.97 22.80
C TRP A 11 -0.83 -29.02 23.48
N HIS A 12 0.09 -29.86 22.97
CA HIS A 12 1.48 -29.90 23.47
C HIS A 12 2.30 -28.65 23.08
N ARG A 13 1.93 -27.97 21.98
CA ARG A 13 2.54 -26.70 21.56
C ARG A 13 1.67 -25.96 20.55
N ILE A 14 1.55 -24.65 20.72
CA ILE A 14 0.93 -23.72 19.77
C ILE A 14 2.03 -22.78 19.28
N GLU A 15 2.30 -22.75 17.97
CA GLU A 15 3.40 -21.96 17.38
C GLU A 15 2.93 -20.79 16.53
N ARG A 16 1.71 -20.86 15.99
CA ARG A 16 1.15 -19.83 15.10
C ARG A 16 0.20 -18.95 15.88
N GLN A 17 0.38 -17.64 15.78
CA GLN A 17 -0.58 -16.68 16.28
C GLN A 17 -1.75 -16.58 15.30
N CYS A 18 -2.97 -16.77 15.80
CA CYS A 18 -4.20 -16.47 15.10
C CYS A 18 -4.97 -15.42 15.91
N GLY A 19 -5.59 -14.46 15.23
CA GLY A 19 -6.31 -13.39 15.89
C GLY A 19 -6.72 -12.30 14.92
N SER A 20 -7.39 -11.27 15.45
CA SER A 20 -7.72 -10.06 14.69
C SER A 20 -6.52 -9.13 14.62
N PHE A 21 -6.29 -8.51 13.47
CA PHE A 21 -5.28 -7.46 13.32
C PHE A 21 -5.89 -6.18 12.75
N LEU A 22 -5.35 -5.03 13.12
CA LEU A 22 -5.70 -3.74 12.56
C LEU A 22 -4.44 -2.90 12.38
N GLN A 23 -4.11 -2.56 11.15
CA GLN A 23 -3.01 -1.67 10.82
C GLN A 23 -3.55 -0.46 10.06
N ARG A 24 -3.18 0.74 10.52
CA ARG A 24 -3.58 2.01 9.90
C ARG A 24 -2.35 2.70 9.33
N PHE A 25 -2.45 3.15 8.09
CA PHE A 25 -1.41 3.89 7.40
C PHE A 25 -1.86 5.33 7.17
N LYS A 26 -0.94 6.28 7.33
CA LYS A 26 -1.15 7.66 6.88
C LYS A 26 -0.58 7.78 5.47
N PHE A 27 -1.41 8.23 4.55
CA PHE A 27 -0.97 8.47 3.18
C PHE A 27 -0.54 9.93 2.98
N PRO A 28 0.39 10.18 2.06
CA PRO A 28 0.68 11.53 1.59
C PRO A 28 -0.51 12.12 0.83
N GLU A 29 -0.54 13.46 0.68
CA GLU A 29 -1.65 14.18 0.02
C GLU A 29 -1.86 13.78 -1.45
N ASN A 30 -0.78 13.36 -2.11
CA ASN A 30 -0.81 12.91 -3.49
C ASN A 30 -1.22 11.45 -3.67
N ALA A 31 -1.71 10.75 -2.62
CA ALA A 31 -2.34 9.45 -2.79
C ALA A 31 -3.72 9.60 -3.43
N ASN A 32 -3.99 8.81 -4.45
CA ASN A 32 -5.31 8.68 -5.05
C ASN A 32 -6.07 7.56 -4.32
N MET A 33 -6.92 7.96 -3.38
CA MET A 33 -7.70 7.03 -2.54
C MET A 33 -8.95 6.50 -3.26
N GLU A 34 -9.33 7.08 -4.39
CA GLU A 34 -10.50 6.64 -5.18
C GLU A 34 -10.16 5.37 -5.99
N ASP A 35 -8.91 5.24 -6.43
CA ASP A 35 -8.43 4.15 -7.28
C ASP A 35 -7.58 3.11 -6.53
N VAL A 36 -7.91 2.84 -5.26
CA VAL A 36 -7.21 1.82 -4.47
C VAL A 36 -7.55 0.43 -4.98
N GLN A 37 -6.52 -0.41 -5.12
CA GLN A 37 -6.66 -1.80 -5.55
C GLN A 37 -6.06 -2.75 -4.50
N CYS A 38 -6.59 -3.96 -4.40
CA CYS A 38 -6.04 -4.99 -3.52
C CYS A 38 -6.05 -6.37 -4.17
N MET A 39 -5.09 -7.20 -3.76
CA MET A 39 -4.96 -8.59 -4.18
C MET A 39 -4.46 -9.43 -3.02
N LEU A 40 -5.07 -10.60 -2.80
CA LEU A 40 -4.59 -11.59 -1.85
C LEU A 40 -4.09 -12.79 -2.63
N ASP A 41 -2.78 -13.03 -2.56
CA ASP A 41 -2.16 -14.15 -3.26
C ASP A 41 -1.08 -14.79 -2.37
N HIS A 42 -1.01 -16.12 -2.38
CA HIS A 42 -0.10 -16.93 -1.55
C HIS A 42 -0.02 -16.51 -0.05
N GLY A 43 -1.13 -16.04 0.53
CA GLY A 43 -1.19 -15.60 1.93
C GLY A 43 -0.69 -14.17 2.18
N VAL A 44 -0.43 -13.39 1.13
CA VAL A 44 0.02 -12.00 1.22
C VAL A 44 -1.06 -11.06 0.68
N LEU A 45 -1.54 -10.16 1.52
CA LEU A 45 -2.42 -9.06 1.10
C LEU A 45 -1.57 -7.92 0.56
N THR A 46 -1.64 -7.69 -0.76
CA THR A 46 -1.04 -6.54 -1.43
C THR A 46 -2.11 -5.45 -1.60
N VAL A 47 -1.82 -4.24 -1.16
CA VAL A 47 -2.69 -3.06 -1.34
C VAL A 47 -1.91 -2.03 -2.15
N THR A 48 -2.42 -1.68 -3.33
CA THR A 48 -1.82 -0.69 -4.23
C THR A 48 -2.63 0.59 -4.18
N VAL A 49 -1.97 1.69 -3.83
CA VAL A 49 -2.55 3.04 -3.81
C VAL A 49 -1.84 3.89 -4.85
N PRO A 50 -2.49 4.22 -5.98
CA PRO A 50 -1.89 5.06 -7.01
C PRO A 50 -1.58 6.46 -6.49
N LYS A 51 -0.64 7.14 -7.15
CA LYS A 51 -0.44 8.58 -6.93
C LYS A 51 -1.38 9.36 -7.85
N LYS A 52 -1.91 10.48 -7.36
CA LYS A 52 -2.61 11.47 -8.18
C LYS A 52 -1.66 11.96 -9.26
N GLU A 53 -2.18 12.13 -10.48
CA GLU A 53 -1.40 12.71 -11.57
C GLU A 53 -1.06 14.16 -11.24
N THR A 54 0.19 14.41 -10.84
CA THR A 54 0.77 15.74 -10.94
C THR A 54 1.09 15.94 -12.41
N GLY A 55 0.40 16.88 -13.07
CA GLY A 55 0.58 17.15 -14.50
C GLY A 55 2.06 17.09 -14.87
N LYS A 56 2.37 16.32 -15.95
CA LYS A 56 3.73 16.20 -16.49
C LYS A 56 4.38 17.58 -16.45
N LEU A 57 5.58 17.67 -15.86
CA LEU A 57 6.46 18.81 -16.12
C LEU A 57 6.42 19.02 -17.63
N GLN A 58 5.83 20.14 -18.06
CA GLN A 58 5.94 20.56 -19.45
C GLN A 58 7.42 20.79 -19.64
N GLU A 59 8.10 19.79 -20.19
CA GLU A 59 9.43 19.91 -20.73
C GLU A 59 9.31 21.10 -21.70
N THR A 60 9.87 22.25 -21.32
CA THR A 60 9.82 23.46 -22.14
C THR A 60 10.56 23.14 -23.42
N SER A 61 9.79 22.74 -24.43
CA SER A 61 10.24 22.49 -25.78
C SER A 61 10.81 23.79 -26.33
N GLY A 62 12.12 23.92 -26.28
CA GLY A 62 12.90 24.86 -27.07
C GLY A 62 13.12 26.25 -26.46
N LEU A 63 14.26 26.45 -25.81
CA LEU A 63 15.08 27.64 -26.06
C LEU A 63 16.58 27.38 -25.76
N SER A 64 17.25 26.66 -26.65
CA SER A 64 18.65 26.95 -26.98
C SER A 64 18.88 26.51 -28.43
N ARG A 65 18.42 27.36 -29.37
CA ARG A 65 18.97 27.35 -30.73
C ARG A 65 20.46 27.64 -30.59
N ALA A 66 21.28 26.65 -30.88
CA ALA A 66 22.70 26.87 -31.13
C ALA A 66 22.87 27.81 -32.35
N VAL A 67 23.51 28.96 -32.13
CA VAL A 67 24.40 29.74 -33.02
C VAL A 67 24.99 30.88 -32.15
N ASP A 68 26.26 31.25 -32.15
CA ASP A 68 27.30 31.22 -33.17
C ASP A 68 28.70 30.96 -32.58
N ILE A 69 29.60 30.55 -33.49
CA ILE A 69 31.04 30.42 -33.34
C ILE A 69 31.68 31.83 -33.30
N ASN A 70 32.62 32.04 -32.36
CA ASN A 70 33.74 32.97 -32.49
C ASN A 70 34.91 32.50 -31.62
#